data_AF-A0A920QYK6-F1
#
_entry.id   AF-A0A920QYK6-F1
#
_cell.length_a   1.000
_cell.length_b   1.000
_cell.length_c   1.000
_cell.angle_alpha   90.00
_cell.angle_beta   90.00
_cell.angle_gamma   90.00
#
_symmetry.space_group_name_H-M   'P 1'
#
loop_
_entity.id
_entity.type
_entity.pdbx_description
1 polymer ?
#
loop_
_entity_poly.entity_id
_entity_poly.type
_entity_poly.pdbx_seq_one_letter_code
_entity_poly.pdbx_strand_id
1 'polypeptide(L)'
;MKNGNHTLVLLDIKADQPEKEPVYMTASQAAWQFIEAKLSGEIKVAAAARVGREDQKLWYGKIKDLAKTDLGKKPHSIVVPSKLHFTEREFLESL
;
A
#
# COMPACT_ATOMS: atom_id res chain seq x y z
N MET A 1 4.40 -7.30 15.31
CA MET A 1 3.11 -8.04 15.24
C MET A 1 3.25 -9.32 16.07
N LYS A 2 2.28 -9.65 16.93
CA LYS A 2 2.39 -10.77 17.89
C LYS A 2 2.54 -12.16 17.22
N ASN A 3 1.94 -12.35 16.04
CA ASN A 3 1.85 -13.67 15.40
C ASN A 3 2.80 -13.87 14.21
N GLY A 4 3.66 -12.90 13.89
CA GLY A 4 4.60 -13.03 12.78
C GLY A 4 3.99 -13.00 11.36
N ASN A 5 2.68 -12.78 11.21
CA ASN A 5 2.00 -12.75 9.91
C ASN A 5 2.10 -11.38 9.24
N HIS A 6 2.27 -11.37 7.91
CA HIS A 6 2.06 -10.16 7.11
C HIS A 6 0.58 -9.79 7.07
N THR A 7 0.27 -8.53 6.79
CA THR A 7 -1.11 -8.05 6.68
C THR A 7 -1.33 -7.42 5.31
N LEU A 8 -2.28 -7.97 4.54
CA LEU A 8 -2.80 -7.33 3.34
C LEU A 8 -3.90 -6.34 3.74
N VAL A 9 -3.76 -5.10 3.30
CA VAL A 9 -4.73 -4.02 3.49
C VAL A 9 -5.35 -3.71 2.14
N LEU A 10 -6.63 -4.08 2.00
CA LEU A 10 -7.46 -3.67 0.88
C LEU A 10 -7.96 -2.24 1.12
N LEU A 11 -7.98 -1.44 0.05
CA LEU A 11 -8.31 -0.03 0.13
C LEU A 11 -9.76 0.22 -0.27
N ASP A 12 -10.34 1.29 0.28
CA ASP A 12 -11.75 1.63 0.12
C ASP A 12 -12.14 1.91 -1.34
N ILE A 13 -13.38 1.56 -1.68
CA ILE A 13 -13.98 1.76 -2.99
C ILE A 13 -15.40 2.29 -2.76
N LYS A 14 -15.67 3.51 -3.23
CA LYS A 14 -17.00 4.11 -3.21
C LYS A 14 -17.64 3.92 -4.57
N ALA A 15 -18.63 3.02 -4.63
CA ALA A 15 -19.35 2.64 -5.84
C ALA A 15 -20.88 2.55 -5.60
N ASP A 16 -21.36 3.26 -4.58
CA ASP A 16 -22.73 3.26 -4.08
C ASP A 16 -23.71 4.10 -4.92
N GLN A 17 -23.18 4.92 -5.84
CA GLN A 17 -23.96 5.79 -6.75
C GLN A 17 -23.78 5.29 -8.19
N PRO A 18 -24.76 4.54 -8.75
CA PRO A 18 -24.66 3.92 -10.08
C PRO A 18 -24.40 4.92 -11.22
N GLU A 19 -24.84 6.18 -11.05
CA GLU A 19 -24.67 7.26 -12.00
C GLU A 19 -23.29 7.94 -11.97
N LYS A 20 -22.40 7.56 -11.04
CA LYS A 20 -21.04 8.10 -10.93
C LYS A 20 -19.98 7.02 -11.12
N GLU A 21 -18.85 7.42 -11.69
CA GLU A 21 -17.66 6.59 -11.76
C GLU A 21 -17.18 6.22 -10.33
N PRO A 22 -16.82 4.95 -10.07
CA PRO A 22 -16.34 4.52 -8.77
C PRO A 22 -15.07 5.27 -8.32
N VAL A 23 -15.04 5.68 -7.05
CA VAL A 23 -13.89 6.36 -6.46
C VAL A 23 -13.07 5.36 -5.66
N TYR A 24 -11.84 5.12 -6.12
CA TYR A 24 -10.89 4.20 -5.48
C TYR A 24 -9.90 4.98 -4.62
N MET A 25 -9.71 4.54 -3.38
CA MET A 25 -8.66 5.05 -2.51
C MET A 25 -7.27 4.66 -3.03
N THR A 26 -6.33 5.59 -2.97
CA THR A 26 -4.92 5.34 -3.33
C THR A 26 -4.10 4.92 -2.11
N ALA A 27 -3.00 4.20 -2.36
CA ALA A 27 -2.01 3.89 -1.32
C ALA A 27 -1.44 5.13 -0.61
N SER A 28 -1.31 6.27 -1.30
CA SER A 28 -0.88 7.54 -0.67
C SER A 28 -1.95 8.06 0.31
N GLN A 29 -3.22 8.01 -0.05
CA GLN A 29 -4.33 8.38 0.85
C GLN A 29 -4.39 7.44 2.06
N ALA A 30 -4.23 6.13 1.85
CA ALA A 30 -4.19 5.16 2.94
C ALA A 30 -2.99 5.40 3.87
N ALA A 31 -1.82 5.74 3.33
CA ALA A 31 -0.64 6.09 4.12
C ALA A 31 -0.86 7.35 4.97
N TRP A 32 -1.55 8.36 4.44
CA TRP A 32 -1.98 9.52 5.25
C TRP A 32 -2.88 9.09 6.42
N GLN A 33 -3.89 8.25 6.16
CA GLN A 33 -4.78 7.75 7.21
C GLN A 33 -4.06 6.92 8.27
N PHE A 34 -3.03 6.15 7.89
CA PHE A 34 -2.18 5.45 8.87
C PHE A 34 -1.46 6.42 9.81
N ILE A 35 -0.90 7.51 9.28
CA ILE A 35 -0.23 8.55 10.08
C ILE A 35 -1.24 9.23 11.01
N GLU A 36 -2.44 9.58 10.52
CA GLU A 36 -3.51 10.16 11.34
C GLU A 36 -3.97 9.21 12.44
N ALA A 37 -4.00 7.89 12.17
CA ALA A 37 -4.26 6.84 13.14
C ALA A 37 -3.09 6.57 14.10
N LYS A 38 -2.06 7.43 14.12
CA LYS A 38 -0.87 7.38 14.98
C LYS A 38 0.05 6.18 14.73
N LEU A 39 0.02 5.56 13.54
CA LEU A 39 1.10 4.66 13.14
C LEU A 39 2.35 5.48 12.86
N SER A 40 3.51 4.96 13.27
CA SER A 40 4.79 5.62 12.99
C SER A 40 5.04 5.68 11.49
N GLY A 41 5.27 6.89 10.96
CA GLY A 41 5.63 7.11 9.57
C GLY A 41 6.94 6.43 9.14
N GLU A 42 7.75 5.95 10.08
CA GLU A 42 9.00 5.21 9.83
C GLU A 42 8.80 3.73 9.51
N ILE A 43 7.59 3.19 9.74
CA ILE A 43 7.27 1.80 9.42
C ILE A 43 7.39 1.60 7.90
N LYS A 44 8.13 0.56 7.49
CA LYS A 44 8.22 0.18 6.07
C LYS A 44 7.00 -0.66 5.67
N VAL A 45 6.42 -0.33 4.52
CA VAL A 45 5.29 -1.04 3.90
C VAL A 45 5.58 -1.27 2.41
N ALA A 46 4.96 -2.30 1.84
CA ALA A 46 4.96 -2.50 0.39
C ALA A 46 3.60 -2.04 -0.16
N ALA A 47 3.60 -1.33 -1.28
CA ALA A 47 2.40 -0.91 -1.97
C ALA A 47 2.44 -1.41 -3.41
N ALA A 48 1.27 -1.77 -3.94
CA ALA A 48 1.14 -2.20 -5.32
C ALA A 48 -0.04 -1.50 -5.97
N ALA A 49 0.11 -1.17 -7.24
CA ALA A 49 -0.94 -0.63 -8.10
C ALA A 49 -1.11 -1.53 -9.32
N ARG A 50 -2.37 -1.80 -9.69
CA ARG A 50 -2.75 -2.57 -10.89
C ARG A 50 -2.07 -3.93 -11.00
N VAL A 51 -2.03 -4.67 -9.90
CA VAL A 51 -1.45 -6.01 -9.86
C VAL A 51 -2.05 -6.89 -10.97
N GLY A 52 -1.20 -7.56 -11.75
CA GLY A 52 -1.60 -8.41 -12.88
C GLY A 52 -1.81 -7.69 -14.21
N ARG A 53 -1.50 -6.39 -14.32
CA ARG A 53 -1.51 -5.63 -15.59
C ARG A 53 -0.09 -5.30 -16.06
N GLU A 54 0.08 -5.03 -17.35
CA GLU A 54 1.39 -4.75 -17.97
C GLU A 54 2.15 -3.56 -17.36
N ASP A 55 1.42 -2.56 -16.88
CA ASP A 55 1.92 -1.36 -16.21
C ASP A 55 1.65 -1.39 -14.69
N GLN A 56 1.66 -2.59 -14.11
CA GLN A 56 1.72 -2.79 -12.66
C GLN A 56 2.88 -1.97 -12.08
N LYS A 57 2.64 -1.33 -10.93
CA LYS A 57 3.68 -0.67 -10.15
C LYS A 57 3.78 -1.29 -8.77
N LEU A 58 5.02 -1.55 -8.35
CA LEU A 58 5.37 -2.00 -7.01
C LEU A 58 6.20 -0.90 -6.35
N TRP A 59 6.11 -0.81 -5.03
CA TRP A 59 6.83 0.17 -4.25
C TRP A 59 7.08 -0.36 -2.85
N TYR A 60 8.25 -0.07 -2.28
CA TYR A 60 8.59 -0.40 -0.91
C TYR A 60 9.33 0.74 -0.23
N GLY A 61 8.91 1.09 0.98
CA GLY A 61 9.50 2.22 1.70
C GLY A 61 8.69 2.59 2.94
N LYS A 62 9.01 3.74 3.55
CA LYS A 62 8.38 4.18 4.79
C LYS A 62 7.00 4.78 4.52
N ILE A 63 6.04 4.60 5.43
CA ILE A 63 4.68 5.16 5.30
C ILE A 63 4.70 6.66 4.96
N LYS A 64 5.60 7.44 5.59
CA LYS A 64 5.73 8.88 5.33
C LYS A 64 6.14 9.23 3.90
N ASP A 65 6.85 8.33 3.23
CA ASP A 65 7.30 8.49 1.85
C ASP A 65 6.20 8.02 0.89
N LEU A 66 5.49 6.92 1.24
CA LEU A 66 4.31 6.46 0.50
C LEU A 66 3.22 7.53 0.44
N ALA A 67 3.00 8.25 1.54
CA ALA A 67 2.02 9.34 1.63
C ALA A 67 2.26 10.44 0.58
N LYS A 68 3.49 10.57 0.06
CA LYS A 68 3.91 11.55 -0.94
C LYS A 68 4.14 10.95 -2.34
N THR A 69 3.88 9.65 -2.51
CA THR A 69 4.20 8.90 -3.73
C THR A 69 2.96 8.70 -4.59
N ASP A 70 3.04 9.02 -5.88
CA ASP A 70 2.01 8.68 -6.87
C ASP A 70 2.33 7.35 -7.58
N LEU A 71 1.58 6.31 -7.23
CA LEU A 71 1.64 5.00 -7.90
C LEU A 71 0.74 4.95 -9.16
N GLY A 72 0.14 6.07 -9.56
CA GLY A 72 -0.61 6.21 -10.79
C GLY A 72 -2.03 5.66 -10.72
N LYS A 73 -2.37 4.81 -11.68
CA LYS A 73 -3.75 4.33 -11.88
C LYS A 73 -4.10 3.24 -10.85
N LYS A 74 -5.35 3.28 -10.41
CA LYS A 74 -5.98 2.36 -9.45
C LYS A 74 -6.30 1.01 -10.12
N PRO A 75 -6.63 -0.06 -9.37
CA PRO A 75 -6.70 -0.18 -7.90
C PRO A 75 -5.33 -0.33 -7.23
N HIS A 76 -5.23 0.09 -5.97
CA HIS A 76 -4.03 -0.06 -5.14
C HIS A 76 -4.32 -0.97 -3.95
N SER A 77 -3.26 -1.58 -3.40
CA SER A 77 -3.28 -2.33 -2.14
C SER A 77 -1.96 -2.13 -1.38
N ILE A 78 -1.99 -2.32 -0.06
CA ILE A 78 -0.79 -2.22 0.79
C ILE A 78 -0.57 -3.54 1.53
N VAL A 79 0.69 -3.95 1.65
CA VAL A 79 1.11 -5.02 2.56
C VAL A 79 1.94 -4.40 3.68
N VAL A 80 1.52 -4.64 4.92
CA VAL A 80 2.31 -4.34 6.11
C VAL A 80 3.09 -5.61 6.47
N PRO A 81 4.41 -5.64 6.20
CA PRO A 81 5.21 -6.82 6.49
C PRO A 81 5.41 -6.99 8.01
N SER A 82 5.61 -8.25 8.39
CA SER A 82 6.10 -8.63 9.72
C SER A 82 7.63 -8.79 9.66
N LYS A 83 8.21 -9.72 10.42
CA LYS A 83 9.63 -10.05 10.29
C LYS A 83 9.86 -10.68 8.92
N LEU A 84 10.52 -9.94 8.04
CA LEU A 84 10.92 -10.42 6.72
C LEU A 84 12.07 -11.43 6.83
N HIS A 85 11.95 -12.52 6.09
CA HIS A 85 13.08 -13.38 5.72
C HIS A 85 14.08 -12.58 4.86
N PHE A 86 15.36 -13.00 4.83
CA PHE A 86 16.39 -12.23 4.14
C PHE A 86 16.10 -12.08 2.64
N THR A 87 15.64 -13.13 1.98
CA THR A 87 15.25 -13.13 0.56
C THR A 87 14.08 -12.18 0.27
N GLU A 88 13.10 -12.09 1.17
CA GLU A 88 11.97 -11.17 1.02
C GLU A 88 12.44 -9.71 1.14
N ARG A 89 13.35 -9.45 2.08
CA ARG A 89 13.95 -8.13 2.24
C ARG A 89 14.77 -7.73 1.02
N GLU A 90 15.64 -8.61 0.53
CA GLU A 90 16.46 -8.37 -0.67
C GLU A 90 15.59 -8.03 -1.88
N PHE A 91 14.51 -8.79 -2.10
CA PHE A 91 13.57 -8.49 -3.17
C PHE A 91 12.93 -7.11 -2.98
N LEU A 92 12.37 -6.82 -1.80
CA LEU A 92 11.70 -5.56 -1.52
C LEU A 92 12.64 -4.35 -1.60
N GLU A 93 13.91 -4.50 -1.24
CA GLU A 93 14.93 -3.44 -1.34
C GLU A 93 15.45 -3.24 -2.77
N SER A 94 15.18 -4.17 -3.69
CA SER A 94 15.50 -4.05 -5.11
C SER A 94 14.40 -3.36 -5.95
N LEU A 95 13.26 -3.05 -5.34
CA LEU A 95 12.12 -2.36 -5.98
C LEU A 95 12.39 -0.87 -6.26
#